data_AF-A0ABD7X211-F1
#
_entry.id   AF-A0ABD7X211-F1
#
_cell.length_a   1.000
_cell.length_b   1.000
_cell.length_c   1.000
_cell.angle_alpha   90.00
_cell.angle_beta   90.00
_cell.angle_gamma   90.00
#
_symmetry.space_group_name_H-M   'P 1'
#
loop_
_entity.id
_entity.type
_entity.pdbx_description
1 polymer ?
#
loop_
_entity_poly.entity_id
_entity_poly.type
_entity_poly.pdbx_seq_one_letter_code
_entity_poly.pdbx_strand_id
1 'polypeptide(L)'
;MTRHPVETIYYLENPQRDISTYASTTQLTVESVVKDVFGVACVADIKIMLQYNKEFRKSISQLHNAMDDDLTLEMVFRIASKEDLMRFKKRLLESSLDDAETSIDCPFSATIQLQDGRYTWNESTSVYEKQKERLSS
;
A
#
# COMPACT_ATOMS: atom_id res chain seq x y z
N MET A 1 -15.88 24.17 -1.31
CA MET A 1 -15.41 22.88 -1.86
C MET A 1 -14.07 22.56 -1.21
N THR A 2 -14.08 21.78 -0.13
CA THR A 2 -12.86 21.21 0.46
C THR A 2 -12.23 20.30 -0.61
N ARG A 3 -11.13 20.75 -1.22
CA ARG A 3 -10.34 19.90 -2.11
C ARG A 3 -9.72 18.81 -1.23
N HIS A 4 -10.32 17.63 -1.20
CA HIS A 4 -9.64 16.47 -0.62
C HIS A 4 -8.39 16.22 -1.47
N PRO A 5 -7.18 16.26 -0.88
CA PRO A 5 -5.95 16.05 -1.63
C PRO A 5 -5.96 14.63 -2.20
N VAL A 6 -5.51 14.49 -3.45
CA VAL A 6 -5.31 13.17 -4.04
C VAL A 6 -4.12 12.52 -3.34
N GLU A 7 -4.33 11.39 -2.68
CA GLU A 7 -3.27 10.68 -1.97
C GLU A 7 -2.78 9.48 -2.78
N THR A 8 -1.47 9.29 -2.86
CA THR A 8 -0.90 8.05 -3.42
C THR A 8 -0.89 6.99 -2.33
N ILE A 9 -1.42 5.80 -2.63
CA ILE A 9 -1.43 4.67 -1.72
C ILE A 9 -0.24 3.77 -2.02
N TYR A 10 0.50 3.41 -0.98
CA TYR A 10 1.66 2.54 -1.04
C TYR A 10 1.34 1.21 -0.40
N TYR A 11 1.88 0.15 -0.99
CA TYR A 11 1.99 -1.17 -0.38
C TYR A 11 3.39 -1.33 0.20
N LEU A 12 3.45 -1.77 1.45
CA LEU A 12 4.67 -2.05 2.18
C LEU A 12 4.63 -3.50 2.65
N GLU A 13 5.68 -4.26 2.40
CA GLU A 13 5.81 -5.65 2.82
C GLU A 13 7.23 -5.93 3.34
N ASN A 14 7.31 -6.43 4.56
CA ASN A 14 8.54 -6.93 5.14
C ASN A 14 8.44 -8.46 5.32
N PRO A 15 8.94 -9.25 4.36
CA PRO A 15 8.87 -10.71 4.44
C PRO A 15 9.73 -11.30 5.56
N GLN A 16 10.73 -10.56 6.08
CA GLN A 16 11.51 -11.03 7.24
C GLN A 16 10.68 -11.03 8.52
N ARG A 17 9.71 -10.11 8.65
CA ARG A 17 8.88 -9.94 9.85
C ARG A 17 7.45 -10.44 9.68
N ASP A 18 7.08 -10.89 8.48
CA ASP A 18 5.71 -11.27 8.11
C ASP A 18 4.71 -10.12 8.33
N ILE A 19 5.11 -8.90 7.97
CA ILE A 19 4.28 -7.70 8.12
C ILE A 19 4.02 -7.11 6.73
N SER A 20 2.75 -6.92 6.38
CA SER A 20 2.36 -6.13 5.20
C SER A 20 1.25 -5.14 5.53
N THR A 21 1.35 -3.93 5.00
CA THR A 21 0.37 -2.87 5.23
C THR A 21 0.19 -1.95 4.03
N TYR A 22 -0.81 -1.08 4.13
CA TYR A 22 -1.09 -0.01 3.18
C TYR A 22 -0.98 1.33 3.89
N ALA A 23 -0.40 2.31 3.21
CA ALA A 23 -0.31 3.66 3.75
C ALA A 23 -0.49 4.70 2.66
N SER A 24 -1.21 5.77 2.97
CA SER A 24 -1.27 6.96 2.14
C SER A 24 0.04 7.75 2.21
N THR A 25 0.22 8.70 1.28
CA THR A 25 1.36 9.62 1.29
C THR A 25 1.43 10.41 2.61
N THR A 26 0.28 10.81 3.16
CA THR A 26 0.22 11.52 4.45
C THR A 26 0.62 10.60 5.60
N GLN A 27 0.11 9.36 5.62
CA GLN A 27 0.46 8.39 6.68
C GLN A 27 1.95 8.08 6.67
N LEU A 28 2.56 7.90 5.50
CA LEU A 28 4.02 7.72 5.39
C LEU A 28 4.83 8.91 5.92
N THR A 29 4.27 10.12 5.89
CA THR A 29 4.96 11.35 6.28
C THR A 29 4.76 11.68 7.76
N VAL A 30 3.56 11.44 8.28
CA VAL A 30 3.14 11.88 9.63
C VAL A 30 3.19 10.73 10.64
N GLU A 31 2.99 9.49 10.21
CA GLU A 31 3.00 8.32 11.07
C GLU A 31 4.32 7.54 10.96
N SER A 32 4.56 6.63 11.91
CA SER A 32 5.79 5.82 11.97
C SER A 32 5.73 4.55 11.10
N VAL A 33 4.93 4.54 10.03
CA VAL A 33 4.64 3.33 9.22
C VAL A 33 5.91 2.60 8.77
N VAL A 34 6.91 3.34 8.26
CA VAL A 34 8.18 2.75 7.80
C VAL A 34 8.93 2.07 8.95
N LYS A 35 8.92 2.68 10.13
CA LYS A 35 9.52 2.13 11.33
C LYS A 35 8.75 0.90 11.82
N ASP A 36 7.43 0.94 11.78
CA ASP A 36 6.60 -0.15 12.27
C ASP A 36 6.78 -1.42 11.41
N VAL A 37 6.87 -1.25 10.09
CA VAL A 37 7.06 -2.35 9.12
C VAL A 37 8.52 -2.80 9.04
N PHE A 38 9.45 -1.87 8.81
CA PHE A 38 10.85 -2.20 8.49
C PHE A 38 11.81 -2.03 9.67
N GLY A 39 11.39 -1.41 10.77
CA GLY A 39 12.26 -1.12 11.92
C GLY A 39 13.23 0.04 11.69
N VAL A 40 13.06 0.80 10.60
CA VAL A 40 13.96 1.89 10.19
C VAL A 40 13.24 3.24 10.09
N ALA A 41 14.00 4.34 10.10
CA ALA A 41 13.40 5.67 10.21
C ALA A 41 12.78 6.16 8.90
N CYS A 42 13.34 5.77 7.74
CA CYS A 42 12.88 6.28 6.45
C CYS A 42 13.09 5.30 5.30
N VAL A 43 12.53 5.65 4.13
CA VAL A 43 12.65 4.85 2.90
C VAL A 43 14.11 4.70 2.44
N ALA A 44 14.97 5.68 2.71
CA ALA A 44 16.40 5.57 2.38
C ALA A 44 17.07 4.43 3.17
N ASP A 45 16.68 4.23 4.42
CA ASP A 45 17.20 3.13 5.23
C ASP A 45 16.71 1.76 4.76
N ILE A 46 15.52 1.67 4.15
CA ILE A 46 15.06 0.44 3.49
C ILE A 46 16.04 0.05 2.36
N LYS A 47 16.52 1.03 1.59
CA LYS A 47 17.54 0.77 0.55
C LYS A 47 18.85 0.25 1.15
N ILE A 48 19.24 0.76 2.31
CA ILE A 48 20.41 0.26 3.06
C ILE A 48 20.16 -1.18 3.52
N MET A 49 18.96 -1.51 4.01
CA MET A 49 18.59 -2.89 4.35
C MET A 49 18.69 -3.81 3.13
N LEU A 50 18.16 -3.40 1.97
CA LEU A 50 18.25 -4.17 0.72
C LEU A 50 19.68 -4.43 0.27
N GLN A 51 20.62 -3.55 0.60
CA GLN A 51 22.03 -3.72 0.25
C GLN A 51 22.76 -4.64 1.23
N TYR A 52 22.59 -4.42 2.54
CA TYR A 52 23.48 -4.96 3.55
C TYR A 52 22.85 -5.99 4.50
N ASN A 53 21.52 -5.98 4.67
CA ASN A 53 20.85 -6.91 5.57
C ASN A 53 20.58 -8.24 4.86
N LYS A 54 21.45 -9.22 5.11
CA LYS A 54 21.38 -10.56 4.48
C LYS A 54 20.09 -11.30 4.77
N GLU A 55 19.55 -11.20 5.99
CA GLU A 55 18.32 -11.89 6.36
C GLU A 55 17.12 -11.31 5.63
N PHE A 56 17.06 -9.97 5.56
CA PHE A 56 16.04 -9.26 4.81
C PHE A 56 16.10 -9.57 3.31
N ARG A 57 17.30 -9.54 2.72
CA ARG A 57 17.49 -9.91 1.30
C ARG A 57 17.02 -11.32 1.02
N LYS A 58 17.46 -12.28 1.85
CA LYS A 58 17.08 -13.69 1.71
C LYS A 58 15.56 -13.89 1.77
N SER A 59 14.86 -13.20 2.67
CA SER A 59 13.40 -13.34 2.77
C SER A 59 12.68 -12.78 1.54
N ILE A 60 13.16 -11.67 0.96
CA ILE A 60 12.61 -11.12 -0.30
C ILE A 60 12.89 -12.07 -1.48
N SER A 61 14.13 -12.55 -1.62
CA SER A 61 14.51 -13.51 -2.66
C SER A 61 13.64 -14.76 -2.62
N GLN A 62 13.34 -15.27 -1.42
CA GLN A 62 12.46 -16.42 -1.23
C GLN A 62 11.00 -16.13 -1.59
N LEU A 63 10.47 -14.96 -1.20
CA LEU A 63 9.08 -14.59 -1.47
C LEU A 63 8.82 -14.36 -2.97
N HIS A 64 9.73 -13.66 -3.65
CA HIS A 64 9.57 -13.29 -5.06
C HIS A 64 10.24 -14.25 -6.04
N ASN A 65 10.88 -15.32 -5.53
CA ASN A 65 11.69 -16.25 -6.31
C ASN A 65 12.73 -15.50 -7.18
N ALA A 66 13.36 -14.49 -6.59
CA ALA A 66 14.31 -13.59 -7.24
C ALA A 66 15.74 -13.94 -6.85
N MET A 67 16.71 -13.57 -7.70
CA MET A 67 18.12 -13.65 -7.36
C MET A 67 18.50 -12.48 -6.45
N ASP A 68 19.48 -12.70 -5.56
CA ASP A 68 19.90 -11.71 -4.57
C ASP A 68 20.38 -10.38 -5.19
N ASP A 69 20.85 -10.40 -6.44
CA ASP A 69 21.33 -9.21 -7.17
C ASP A 69 20.21 -8.44 -7.89
N ASP A 70 19.02 -9.04 -8.02
CA ASP A 70 17.86 -8.45 -8.70
C ASP A 70 16.86 -7.81 -7.72
N LEU A 71 17.20 -7.76 -6.43
CA LEU A 71 16.33 -7.21 -5.40
C LEU A 71 16.19 -5.69 -5.55
N THR A 72 14.95 -5.23 -5.69
CA THR A 72 14.63 -3.81 -5.83
C THR A 72 13.71 -3.32 -4.72
N LEU A 73 13.72 -2.01 -4.48
CA LEU A 73 12.82 -1.39 -3.52
C LEU A 73 11.35 -1.67 -3.83
N GLU A 74 10.99 -1.73 -5.11
CA GLU A 74 9.61 -1.95 -5.57
C GLU A 74 9.04 -3.30 -5.14
N MET A 75 9.88 -4.29 -4.83
CA MET A 75 9.42 -5.59 -4.32
C MET A 75 8.79 -5.47 -2.93
N VAL A 76 9.24 -4.52 -2.11
CA VAL A 76 8.84 -4.37 -0.70
C VAL A 76 8.15 -3.04 -0.39
N PHE A 77 8.36 -2.03 -1.22
CA PHE A 77 7.80 -0.69 -1.07
C PHE A 77 7.47 -0.14 -2.45
N ARG A 78 6.20 -0.07 -2.79
CA ARG A 78 5.72 0.40 -4.10
C ARG A 78 4.36 1.05 -4.01
N ILE A 79 3.98 1.76 -5.07
CA ILE A 79 2.59 2.21 -5.22
C ILE A 79 1.69 0.97 -5.31
N ALA A 80 0.58 0.99 -4.58
CA ALA A 80 -0.38 -0.11 -4.58
C ALA A 80 -1.05 -0.24 -5.95
N SER A 81 -1.29 -1.48 -6.36
CA SER A 81 -2.08 -1.83 -7.54
C SER A 81 -3.57 -1.96 -7.18
N LYS A 82 -4.42 -2.07 -8.20
CA LYS A 82 -5.83 -2.41 -8.00
C LYS A 82 -6.03 -3.73 -7.25
N GLU A 83 -5.20 -4.74 -7.52
CA GLU A 83 -5.30 -6.04 -6.84
C GLU A 83 -5.00 -5.93 -5.35
N ASP A 84 -4.01 -5.12 -5.00
CA ASP A 84 -3.68 -4.87 -3.60
C ASP A 84 -4.83 -4.19 -2.86
N LEU A 85 -5.49 -3.23 -3.51
CA LEU A 85 -6.68 -2.58 -2.97
C LEU A 85 -7.83 -3.58 -2.73
N MET A 86 -8.00 -4.56 -3.63
CA MET A 86 -8.99 -5.62 -3.44
C MET A 86 -8.63 -6.52 -2.25
N ARG A 87 -7.34 -6.87 -2.08
CA ARG A 87 -6.86 -7.61 -0.89
C ARG A 87 -7.07 -6.79 0.39
N PHE A 88 -6.81 -5.49 0.35
CA PHE A 88 -7.06 -4.59 1.48
C PHE A 88 -8.52 -4.60 1.90
N LYS A 89 -9.45 -4.41 0.95
CA LYS A 89 -10.88 -4.46 1.21
C LYS A 89 -11.30 -5.80 1.84
N LYS A 90 -10.78 -6.90 1.31
CA LYS A 90 -11.05 -8.23 1.86
C LYS A 90 -10.58 -8.33 3.32
N ARG A 91 -9.37 -7.86 3.65
CA ARG A 91 -8.86 -7.85 5.04
C ARG A 91 -9.71 -6.98 5.97
N LEU A 92 -10.16 -5.81 5.51
CA LEU A 92 -11.06 -4.95 6.28
C LEU A 92 -12.39 -5.64 6.60
N LEU A 93 -13.00 -6.28 5.60
CA LEU A 93 -14.25 -7.02 5.78
C LEU A 93 -14.09 -8.24 6.70
N GLU A 94 -12.97 -8.96 6.60
CA GLU A 94 -12.66 -10.09 7.48
C GLU A 94 -12.44 -9.64 8.93
N SER A 95 -11.84 -8.46 9.13
CA SER A 95 -11.66 -7.88 10.47
C SER A 95 -12.95 -7.30 11.06
N SER A 96 -13.98 -7.04 10.25
CA SER A 96 -15.25 -6.45 10.69
C SER A 96 -16.36 -7.48 10.89
N LEU A 97 -16.07 -8.78 10.80
CA LEU A 97 -17.06 -9.88 10.91
C LEU A 97 -17.80 -9.97 12.25
N ASP A 98 -17.44 -9.15 13.24
CA ASP A 98 -18.15 -9.03 14.52
C ASP A 98 -19.30 -7.99 14.50
N ASP A 99 -19.38 -7.10 13.49
CA ASP A 99 -20.46 -6.11 13.38
C ASP A 99 -21.23 -6.23 12.06
N ALA A 100 -22.55 -6.34 12.17
CA ALA A 100 -23.49 -6.55 11.05
C ALA A 100 -23.66 -5.33 10.11
N GLU A 101 -22.75 -4.35 10.16
CA GLU A 101 -22.77 -3.17 9.28
C GLU A 101 -21.84 -3.38 8.09
N THR A 102 -22.43 -3.45 6.90
CA THR A 102 -21.74 -3.68 5.62
C THR A 102 -21.15 -2.39 5.02
N SER A 103 -21.23 -1.26 5.74
CA SER A 103 -20.66 0.02 5.32
C SER A 103 -19.27 0.21 5.91
N ILE A 104 -18.26 0.26 5.05
CA ILE A 104 -16.90 0.60 5.44
C ILE A 104 -16.74 2.11 5.28
N ASP A 105 -16.23 2.78 6.31
CA ASP A 105 -15.82 4.19 6.18
C ASP A 105 -14.71 4.34 5.14
N CYS A 106 -14.68 5.48 4.45
CA CYS A 106 -13.65 5.75 3.46
C CYS A 106 -12.26 5.60 4.09
N PRO A 107 -11.44 4.60 3.70
CA PRO A 107 -10.26 4.23 4.47
C PRO A 107 -9.06 5.16 4.24
N PHE A 108 -9.13 6.01 3.23
CA PHE A 108 -8.11 7.00 2.87
C PHE A 108 -8.81 8.28 2.40
N SER A 109 -8.14 9.13 1.61
CA SER A 109 -8.82 10.22 0.90
C SER A 109 -9.87 9.71 -0.11
N ALA A 110 -10.95 10.47 -0.28
CA ALA A 110 -12.01 10.18 -1.26
C ALA A 110 -11.50 10.01 -2.70
N THR A 111 -10.33 10.58 -3.04
CA THR A 111 -9.64 10.30 -4.29
C THR A 111 -8.21 9.84 -4.02
N ILE A 112 -7.87 8.68 -4.58
CA ILE A 112 -6.55 8.06 -4.43
C ILE A 112 -5.87 7.85 -5.78
N GLN A 113 -4.55 7.80 -5.76
CA GLN A 113 -3.70 7.42 -6.88
C GLN A 113 -3.10 6.03 -6.59
N LEU A 114 -3.33 5.11 -7.53
CA LEU A 114 -2.72 3.78 -7.58
C LEU A 114 -1.77 3.69 -8.78
N GLN A 115 -1.07 2.56 -8.90
CA GLN A 115 -0.09 2.33 -9.96
C GLN A 115 -0.69 2.50 -11.36
N ASP A 116 -1.95 2.12 -11.55
CA ASP A 116 -2.62 2.09 -12.85
C ASP A 116 -3.60 3.25 -13.09
N GLY A 117 -3.70 4.21 -12.16
CA GLY A 117 -4.50 5.42 -12.34
C GLY A 117 -5.17 5.95 -11.07
N ARG A 118 -6.09 6.88 -11.28
CA ARG A 118 -6.87 7.52 -10.20
C ARG A 118 -8.16 6.79 -9.93
N TYR A 119 -8.51 6.73 -8.65
CA TYR A 119 -9.72 6.10 -8.16
C TYR A 119 -10.47 7.04 -7.23
N THR A 120 -11.79 6.97 -7.26
CA THR A 120 -12.66 7.75 -6.37
C THR A 120 -13.52 6.81 -5.54
N TRP A 121 -13.64 7.11 -4.25
CA TRP A 121 -14.48 6.37 -3.33
C TRP A 121 -15.96 6.54 -3.71
N ASN A 122 -16.67 5.43 -3.86
CA ASN A 122 -18.11 5.39 -4.00
C ASN A 122 -18.73 5.00 -2.66
N GLU A 123 -19.33 5.98 -1.98
CA GLU A 123 -19.97 5.81 -0.67
C GLU A 123 -21.10 4.77 -0.70
N SER A 124 -21.83 4.65 -1.81
CA SER A 124 -22.96 3.72 -1.93
C SER A 124 -22.53 2.24 -2.02
N THR A 125 -21.32 1.99 -2.54
CA THR A 125 -20.80 0.62 -2.74
C THR A 125 -19.62 0.29 -1.82
N SER A 126 -19.12 1.28 -1.07
CA SER A 126 -17.90 1.18 -0.26
C SER A 126 -16.71 0.62 -1.07
N VAL A 127 -16.53 1.13 -2.29
CA VAL A 127 -15.47 0.71 -3.23
C VAL A 127 -14.87 1.92 -3.93
N TYR A 128 -13.57 1.84 -4.20
CA TYR A 128 -12.87 2.75 -5.11
C TYR A 128 -13.09 2.37 -6.58
N GLU A 129 -13.63 3.30 -7.35
CA GLU A 129 -13.89 3.14 -8.79
C GLU A 129 -12.87 3.91 -9.63
N LYS A 130 -12.35 3.28 -10.68
CA LYS A 130 -11.34 3.88 -11.57
C LYS A 130 -11.97 5.05 -12.34
N GLN A 131 -11.33 6.21 -12.29
CA GLN A 131 -11.75 7.35 -13.11
C GLN A 131 -11.51 7.02 -14.58
N LYS A 132 -12.53 7.22 -15.42
CA LYS A 132 -12.36 7.12 -16.87
C LYS A 132 -11.49 8.29 -17.32
N GLU A 133 -10.32 7.99 -17.90
CA GLU A 133 -9.55 9.01 -18.60
C GLU A 133 -10.41 9.53 -19.73
N ARG A 134 -10.73 10.84 -19.70
CA ARG A 134 -11.33 11.48 -20.87
C ARG A 134 -10.24 11.51 -21.94
N LEU A 135 -10.28 10.56 -22.86
CA LEU A 135 -9.64 10.71 -24.16
C LEU A 135 -10.27 11.96 -24.80
N SER A 136 -9.52 13.06 -24.79
CA SER A 136 -9.84 14.23 -25.60
C SER A 136 -9.62 13.83 -27.06
N SER A 137 -10.73 13.54 -27.75
CA SER A 137 -10.81 13.43 -29.21
C SER A 137 -10.50 14.75 -29.90
#